data_AF-A0A0J6VNP8-F1
#
_entry.id   AF-A0A0J6VNP8-F1
#
_cell.length_a   1.000
_cell.length_b   1.000
_cell.length_c   1.000
_cell.angle_alpha   90.00
_cell.angle_beta   90.00
_cell.angle_gamma   90.00
#
_symmetry.space_group_name_H-M   'P 1'
#
loop_
_entity.id
_entity.type
_entity.pdbx_description
1 polymer ?
#
loop_
_entity_poly.entity_id
_entity_poly.type
_entity_poly.pdbx_seq_one_letter_code
_entity_poly.pdbx_strand_id
1 'polypeptide(L)' 'MPSHPTLDAELVVWWECEAERLESLAAAARFGILRRHYSRKAATARARAQVSRLREQARSASGRPASA' A
#
# COMPACT_ATOMS: atom_id res chain seq x y z
N MET A 1 10.83 -18.16 16.88
CA MET A 1 10.30 -18.53 15.55
C MET A 1 10.04 -17.22 14.81
N PRO A 2 10.69 -16.95 13.66
CA PRO A 2 10.34 -15.77 12.89
C PRO A 2 8.93 -15.98 12.33
N SER A 3 7.95 -15.21 12.81
CA SER A 3 6.65 -15.15 12.15
C SER A 3 6.86 -14.57 10.77
N HIS A 4 6.60 -15.35 9.73
CA HIS A 4 6.53 -14.83 8.37
C HIS A 4 5.47 -13.72 8.33
N PRO A 5 5.79 -12.55 7.76
CA PRO A 5 4.81 -11.50 7.61
C PRO A 5 3.64 -12.01 6.78
N THR A 6 2.44 -11.53 7.09
CA THR A 6 1.26 -11.89 6.33
C THR A 6 1.30 -11.23 4.95
N LEU A 7 0.64 -11.84 3.95
CA LEU A 7 0.54 -11.25 2.62
C LEU A 7 -0.05 -9.83 2.65
N ASP A 8 -1.08 -9.57 3.47
CA ASP A 8 -1.62 -8.20 3.56
C ASP A 8 -0.61 -7.24 4.20
N ALA A 9 0.20 -7.67 5.18
CA ALA A 9 1.26 -6.84 5.75
C ALA A 9 2.34 -6.50 4.71
N GLU A 10 2.75 -7.47 3.88
CA GLU A 10 3.66 -7.23 2.76
C GLU A 10 3.05 -6.27 1.73
N LEU A 11 1.77 -6.43 1.41
CA LEU A 11 1.06 -5.56 0.47
C LEU A 11 0.94 -4.12 0.99
N VAL A 12 0.78 -3.91 2.30
CA VAL A 12 0.78 -2.55 2.90
C VAL A 12 2.10 -1.86 2.58
N VAL A 13 3.23 -2.50 2.93
CA VAL A 13 4.57 -1.95 2.70
C VAL A 13 4.79 -1.69 1.20
N TRP A 14 4.43 -2.65 0.37
CA TRP A 14 4.62 -2.52 -1.07
C TRP A 14 3.80 -1.36 -1.67
N TRP A 15 2.52 -1.24 -1.30
CA TRP A 15 1.67 -0.14 -1.77
C TRP A 15 2.10 1.23 -1.25
N GLU A 16 2.65 1.31 -0.03
CA GLU A 16 3.22 2.53 0.53
C GLU A 16 4.46 2.98 -0.24
N CYS A 17 5.43 2.09 -0.46
CA CYS A 17 6.63 2.40 -1.25
C CYS A 17 6.26 2.82 -2.69
N GLU A 18 5.31 2.15 -3.32
CA GLU A 18 4.86 2.51 -4.66
C GLU A 18 4.14 3.88 -4.67
N ALA A 19 3.40 4.22 -3.61
CA ALA A 19 2.79 5.54 -3.48
C ALA A 19 3.86 6.64 -3.43
N GLU A 20 4.90 6.48 -2.60
CA GLU A 20 6.02 7.44 -2.49
C GLU A 20 6.79 7.59 -3.80
N ARG A 21 7.02 6.48 -4.49
CA ARG A 21 7.64 6.48 -5.82
C ARG A 21 6.82 7.27 -6.83
N LEU A 22 5.50 7.06 -6.85
CA LEU A 22 4.58 7.78 -7.74
C LEU A 22 4.51 9.27 -7.40
N GLU A 23 4.59 9.65 -6.13
CA GLU A 23 4.69 11.05 -5.74
C GLU A 23 5.99 11.70 -6.18
N SER A 24 7.10 10.98 -6.07
CA SER A 24 8.40 11.43 -6.56
C SER A 24 8.34 11.69 -8.08
N LEU A 25 7.70 10.78 -8.84
CA LEU A 25 7.45 10.97 -10.28
C LEU A 25 6.51 12.15 -10.57
N ALA A 26 5.48 12.35 -9.75
CA ALA A 26 4.58 13.49 -9.88
C ALA A 26 5.30 14.83 -9.63
N ALA A 27 6.21 14.87 -8.66
CA ALA A 27 7.03 16.04 -8.34
C ALA A 27 8.05 16.36 -9.44
N ALA A 28 8.65 15.32 -10.06
CA ALA A 28 9.59 15.48 -11.16
C ALA A 28 8.91 15.78 -12.52
N ALA A 29 7.59 15.61 -12.63
CA ALA A 29 6.88 15.76 -13.89
C ALA A 29 6.84 17.22 -14.37
N ARG A 30 7.31 17.45 -15.60
CA ARG A 30 7.34 18.78 -16.24
C ARG A 30 5.96 19.26 -16.70
N PHE A 31 5.05 18.33 -17.01
CA PHE A 31 3.72 18.65 -17.55
C PHE A 31 2.63 18.39 -16.52
N GLY A 32 1.70 19.34 -16.38
CA GLY A 32 0.62 19.28 -15.40
C GLY A 32 -0.29 18.04 -15.53
N ILE A 33 -0.51 17.55 -16.75
CA ILE A 33 -1.30 16.33 -17.00
C ILE A 33 -0.59 15.10 -16.44
N LEU A 34 0.72 14.99 -16.66
CA LEU A 34 1.53 13.87 -16.17
C LEU A 34 1.63 13.89 -14.64
N ARG A 35 1.82 15.07 -14.04
CA ARG A 35 1.74 15.27 -12.58
C ARG A 35 0.39 14.82 -12.01
N ARG A 36 -0.72 15.19 -12.65
CA ARG A 36 -2.07 14.76 -12.25
C ARG A 36 -2.26 13.25 -12.38
N HIS A 37 -1.70 12.64 -13.42
CA HIS A 37 -1.75 11.18 -13.61
C HIS A 37 -1.03 10.43 -12.49
N TYR A 38 0.21 10.80 -12.20
CA TYR A 38 0.99 10.15 -11.14
C TYR A 38 0.42 10.38 -9.75
N SER A 39 -0.05 11.60 -9.44
CA SER A 39 -0.71 11.88 -8.16
C SER A 39 -2.00 11.07 -7.96
N ARG A 40 -2.80 10.88 -9.01
CA ARG A 40 -3.96 9.98 -8.96
C ARG A 40 -3.55 8.54 -8.67
N LYS A 41 -2.50 8.05 -9.34
CA LYS A 41 -1.97 6.70 -9.07
C LYS A 41 -1.45 6.55 -7.65
N ALA A 42 -0.74 7.55 -7.12
CA ALA A 42 -0.26 7.55 -5.74
C ALA A 42 -1.43 7.48 -4.75
N ALA A 43 -2.52 8.23 -5.01
CA ALA A 43 -3.73 8.16 -4.20
C ALA A 43 -4.38 6.76 -4.27
N THR A 44 -4.44 6.14 -5.44
CA THR A 44 -4.93 4.75 -5.59
C THR A 44 -4.05 3.74 -4.84
N ALA A 45 -2.72 3.89 -4.90
CA ALA A 45 -1.79 3.04 -4.16
C ALA A 45 -2.04 3.13 -2.65
N ARG A 46 -2.20 4.34 -2.11
CA ARG A 46 -2.56 4.54 -0.69
C ARG A 46 -3.91 3.93 -0.32
N ALA A 47 -4.92 4.06 -1.18
CA ALA A 47 -6.21 3.44 -0.94
C ALA A 47 -6.09 1.91 -0.86
N ARG A 48 -5.24 1.30 -1.69
CA ARG A 48 -4.97 -0.15 -1.65
C ARG A 48 -4.20 -0.57 -0.40
N ALA A 49 -3.18 0.20 0.02
CA ALA A 49 -2.51 -0.02 1.30
C ALA A 49 -3.53 -0.01 2.45
N GLN A 50 -4.44 0.98 2.47
CA GLN A 50 -5.47 1.06 3.51
C GLN A 50 -6.40 -0.16 3.52
N VAL A 51 -6.81 -0.67 2.35
CA VAL A 51 -7.62 -1.90 2.27
C VAL A 51 -6.87 -3.10 2.85
N SER A 52 -5.58 -3.26 2.53
CA SER A 52 -4.75 -4.32 3.12
C SER A 52 -4.61 -4.17 4.63
N ARG A 53 -4.44 -2.94 5.16
CA ARG A 53 -4.43 -2.70 6.62
C ARG A 53 -5.74 -3.13 7.27
N LEU A 54 -6.88 -2.79 6.69
CA LEU A 54 -8.20 -3.18 7.21
C LEU A 54 -8.37 -4.71 7.22
N ARG A 55 -7.85 -5.41 6.19
CA ARG A 55 -7.85 -6.88 6.15
C ARG A 55 -6.97 -7.49 7.23
N GLU A 56 -5.78 -6.93 7.46
CA GLU A 56 -4.88 -7.39 8.52
C GLU A 56 -5.47 -7.17 9.91
N GLN A 57 -6.10 -6.02 10.15
CA GLN A 57 -6.84 -5.73 11.38
C GLN A 57 -8.01 -6.69 11.58
N ALA A 58 -8.79 -6.97 10.53
CA ALA A 58 -9.87 -7.94 10.59
C ALA A 58 -9.37 -9.36 10.90
N ARG A 59 -8.20 -9.75 10.39
CA ARG A 59 -7.56 -11.03 10.75
C ARG A 59 -7.17 -11.06 12.23
N SER A 60 -6.51 -10.01 12.72
CA SER A 60 -6.14 -9.88 14.13
C SER A 60 -7.36 -9.90 15.08
N ALA A 61 -8.46 -9.27 14.68
CA ALA A 61 -9.71 -9.24 15.45
C ALA A 61 -10.46 -10.59 15.42
N SER A 62 -10.30 -11.39 14.36
CA SER A 62 -10.98 -12.69 14.22
C SER A 62 -10.37 -13.81 15.07
N GLY A 63 -9.25 -13.57 15.76
CA GLY A 63 -8.58 -14.55 16.62
C GLY A 63 -8.13 -15.82 15.89
N ARG A 64 -8.20 -15.86 14.56
CA ARG A 64 -7.74 -17.00 13.77
C ARG A 64 -6.22 -17.02 13.86
N PRO A 65 -5.59 -18.00 14.53
CA PRO A 65 -4.14 -18.13 14.45
C PRO A 65 -3.78 -18.26 12.97
N ALA A 66 -2.75 -17.55 12.54
CA ALA A 66 -2.18 -17.72 11.22
C ALA A 66 -1.84 -19.21 11.08
N SER A 67 -2.60 -19.92 10.23
CA SER A 67 -2.31 -21.32 9.94
C SER A 67 -0.87 -21.40 9.40
N ALA A 68 -0.11 -22.27 10.05
CA ALA A 68 1.30 -22.58 9.79
C ALA A 68 1.53 -23.16 8.39
#